data_AF-A0A392NTU2-F1
#
_entry.id   AF-A0A392NTU2-F1
#
_cell.length_a   1.000
_cell.length_b   1.000
_cell.length_c   1.000
_cell.angle_alpha   90.00
_cell.angle_beta   90.00
_cell.angle_gamma   90.00
#
_symmetry.space_group_name_H-M   'P 1'
#
loop_
_entity.id
_entity.type
_entity.pdbx_description
1 polymer ?
#
loop_
_entity_poly.entity_id
_entity_poly.type
_entity_poly.pdbx_seq_one_letter_code
_entity_poly.pdbx_strand_id
1 'polypeptide(L)'
;RIVTLPGQPNIVFQQFSGYVTVDNKKHKSLFYYFAESETDPSSKPLVLWLNGGPGCSSLGVGAFSENGPFRPNGEFLIKNEHSWNKEANMLYLETPIGVGFSYAKGSSAYTTKVNDEETGTKMFLFRNFL
;
A
#
# COMPACT_ATOMS: atom_id res chain seq x y z
N ARG A 1 -6.46 -11.67 -3.11
CA ARG A 1 -5.96 -11.58 -4.51
C ARG A 1 -6.95 -10.76 -5.31
N ILE A 2 -6.49 -9.76 -6.05
CA ILE A 2 -7.32 -8.96 -6.95
C ILE A 2 -7.35 -9.67 -8.31
N VAL A 3 -8.54 -9.93 -8.84
CA VAL A 3 -8.71 -10.57 -10.16
C VAL A 3 -8.54 -9.52 -11.27
N THR A 4 -9.28 -8.41 -11.16
CA THR A 4 -9.24 -7.29 -12.10
C THR A 4 -9.70 -6.03 -11.36
N LEU A 5 -9.05 -4.90 -11.62
CA LEU A 5 -9.54 -3.57 -11.23
C LEU A 5 -10.47 -3.01 -12.33
N PRO A 6 -11.47 -2.19 -11.98
CA PRO A 6 -12.27 -1.47 -12.96
C PRO A 6 -11.39 -0.65 -13.91
N GLY A 7 -11.64 -0.73 -15.22
CA GLY A 7 -10.89 0.01 -16.23
C GLY A 7 -9.44 -0.44 -16.45
N GLN A 8 -9.03 -1.57 -15.87
CA GLN A 8 -7.65 -2.06 -15.95
C GLN A 8 -7.30 -2.68 -17.31
N PRO A 9 -6.10 -2.43 -17.86
CA PRO A 9 -5.59 -3.16 -19.02
C PRO A 9 -5.20 -4.59 -18.65
N ASN A 10 -4.96 -5.43 -19.66
CA ASN A 10 -4.39 -6.76 -19.48
C ASN A 10 -3.01 -6.66 -18.80
N ILE A 11 -2.77 -7.53 -17.81
CA ILE A 11 -1.51 -7.59 -17.06
C ILE A 11 -0.96 -9.01 -16.99
N VAL A 12 0.33 -9.11 -16.67
CA VAL A 12 1.08 -10.36 -16.56
C VAL A 12 1.57 -10.66 -15.13
N PHE A 13 1.26 -9.78 -14.18
CA PHE A 13 1.63 -9.93 -12.77
C PHE A 13 0.38 -10.12 -11.89
N GLN A 14 0.57 -10.64 -10.68
CA GLN A 14 -0.52 -10.70 -9.70
C GLN A 14 -0.51 -9.47 -8.81
N GLN A 15 -1.70 -9.11 -8.33
CA GLN A 15 -1.87 -8.02 -7.39
C GLN A 15 -2.82 -8.42 -6.27
N PHE A 16 -2.61 -7.81 -5.11
CA PHE A 16 -3.29 -8.11 -3.87
C PHE A 16 -3.58 -6.81 -3.14
N SER A 17 -4.69 -6.80 -2.41
CA SER A 17 -4.94 -5.79 -1.41
C SER A 17 -5.60 -6.44 -0.22
N GLY A 18 -5.54 -5.78 0.92
CA GLY A 18 -6.11 -6.27 2.16
C GLY A 18 -5.69 -5.41 3.34
N TYR A 19 -5.84 -6.00 4.51
CA TYR A 19 -5.58 -5.33 5.78
C TYR A 19 -4.64 -6.15 6.65
N VAL A 20 -3.69 -5.47 7.29
CA VAL A 20 -2.85 -6.02 8.36
C VAL A 20 -3.29 -5.39 9.68
N THR A 21 -3.72 -6.23 10.62
CA THR A 21 -4.14 -5.75 11.94
C THR A 21 -2.91 -5.56 12.85
N VAL A 22 -2.65 -4.33 13.28
CA VAL A 22 -1.49 -3.95 14.09
C VAL A 22 -1.82 -3.72 15.57
N ASP A 23 -3.11 -3.61 15.91
CA ASP A 23 -3.60 -3.61 17.30
C ASP A 23 -4.97 -4.29 17.34
N ASN A 24 -5.01 -5.53 17.84
CA ASN A 24 -6.25 -6.31 17.95
C ASN A 24 -7.25 -5.70 18.95
N LYS A 25 -6.78 -5.02 20.00
CA LYS A 25 -7.66 -4.46 21.04
C LYS A 25 -8.38 -3.21 20.56
N LYS A 26 -7.69 -2.38 19.78
CA LYS A 26 -8.24 -1.15 19.19
C LYS A 26 -8.70 -1.34 17.73
N HIS A 27 -8.63 -2.57 17.22
CA HIS A 27 -8.89 -2.95 15.83
C HIS A 27 -8.23 -2.01 14.82
N LYS A 28 -6.96 -1.65 15.06
CA LYS A 28 -6.18 -0.81 14.14
C LYS A 28 -5.71 -1.68 12.98
N SER A 29 -6.16 -1.35 11.78
CA SER A 29 -5.88 -2.09 10.55
C SER A 29 -5.26 -1.17 9.50
N LEU A 30 -4.08 -1.54 9.00
CA LEU A 30 -3.41 -0.84 7.91
C LEU A 30 -3.79 -1.50 6.58
N PHE A 31 -4.25 -0.71 5.62
CA PHE A 31 -4.51 -1.15 4.27
C PHE A 31 -3.21 -1.24 3.48
N TYR A 32 -3.09 -2.28 2.64
CA TYR A 32 -1.99 -2.42 1.70
C TYR A 32 -2.49 -2.70 0.29
N TYR A 33 -1.68 -2.28 -0.69
CA TYR A 33 -1.75 -2.73 -2.07
C TYR A 33 -0.38 -3.31 -2.45
N PHE A 34 -0.39 -4.50 -3.03
CA PHE A 34 0.80 -5.25 -3.40
C PHE A 34 0.72 -5.63 -4.88
N ALA A 35 1.73 -5.25 -5.66
CA ALA A 35 1.89 -5.65 -7.04
C ALA A 35 3.17 -6.47 -7.16
N GLU A 36 3.03 -7.75 -7.55
CA GLU A 36 4.19 -8.60 -7.84
C GLU A 36 5.00 -8.04 -9.02
N SER A 37 6.24 -8.49 -9.12
CA SER A 37 7.06 -8.14 -10.26
C SER A 37 6.46 -8.63 -11.57
N GLU A 38 6.65 -7.89 -12.67
CA GLU A 38 6.22 -8.33 -14.00
C GLU A 38 6.98 -9.58 -14.49
N THR A 39 8.17 -9.84 -13.94
CA THR A 39 9.03 -10.97 -14.35
C THR A 39 9.60 -11.67 -13.12
N ASP A 40 9.46 -13.01 -13.10
CA ASP A 40 9.96 -13.89 -12.03
C ASP A 40 9.84 -13.30 -10.60
N PRO A 41 8.61 -13.08 -10.10
CA PRO A 41 8.38 -12.48 -8.78
C PRO A 41 9.17 -13.12 -7.65
N SER A 42 9.40 -14.44 -7.72
CA SER A 42 10.14 -15.19 -6.70
C SER A 42 11.60 -14.81 -6.56
N SER A 43 12.26 -14.32 -7.61
CA SER A 43 13.68 -13.92 -7.55
C SER A 43 13.88 -12.42 -7.31
N LYS A 44 12.81 -11.63 -7.40
CA LYS A 44 12.85 -10.17 -7.27
C LYS A 44 12.70 -9.70 -5.81
N PRO A 45 13.32 -8.58 -5.43
CA PRO A 45 13.25 -8.07 -4.07
C PRO A 45 11.83 -7.59 -3.72
N LEU A 46 11.48 -7.63 -2.43
CA LEU A 46 10.31 -6.93 -1.88
C LEU A 46 10.69 -5.49 -1.53
N VAL A 47 9.95 -4.52 -2.05
CA VAL A 47 10.14 -3.10 -1.79
C VAL A 47 8.89 -2.53 -1.12
N LEU A 48 9.05 -2.05 0.12
CA LEU A 48 8.03 -1.30 0.83
C LEU A 48 8.11 0.19 0.44
N TRP A 49 7.01 0.74 -0.06
CA TRP A 49 6.89 2.14 -0.45
C TRP A 49 5.96 2.90 0.50
N LEU A 50 6.43 4.04 0.99
CA LEU A 50 5.74 4.89 1.95
C LEU A 50 5.78 6.34 1.47
N ASN A 51 4.62 6.95 1.25
CA ASN A 51 4.53 8.40 1.10
C ASN A 51 4.47 9.08 2.48
N GLY A 52 5.06 10.28 2.56
CA GLY A 52 5.17 11.06 3.79
C GLY A 52 4.01 12.04 4.00
N GLY A 53 4.34 13.29 4.34
CA GLY A 53 3.36 14.34 4.63
C GLY A 53 3.67 15.02 5.96
N PRO A 54 3.13 14.54 7.10
CA PRO A 54 2.49 13.24 7.36
C PRO A 54 1.02 13.13 6.89
N GLY A 55 0.58 11.92 6.57
CA GLY A 55 -0.82 11.60 6.28
C GLY A 55 -1.18 11.41 4.81
N CYS A 56 -0.23 11.52 3.88
CA CYS A 56 -0.49 11.26 2.47
C CYS A 56 -0.61 9.75 2.20
N SER A 57 -1.52 9.38 1.29
CA SER A 57 -1.73 7.98 0.91
C SER A 57 -0.63 7.47 -0.01
N SER A 58 0.04 6.39 0.40
CA SER A 58 0.98 5.64 -0.46
C SER A 58 0.29 4.97 -1.64
N LEU A 59 -1.00 4.68 -1.54
CA LEU A 59 -1.80 4.15 -2.63
C LEU A 59 -2.06 5.24 -3.68
N GLY A 60 -2.66 6.35 -3.25
CA GLY A 60 -3.07 7.43 -4.16
C GLY A 60 -1.87 8.10 -4.85
N VAL A 61 -0.82 8.43 -4.08
CA VAL A 61 0.36 9.12 -4.61
C VAL A 61 1.34 8.09 -5.18
N GLY A 62 1.90 7.21 -4.36
CA GLY A 62 2.89 6.22 -4.77
C GLY A 62 2.42 5.28 -5.89
N ALA A 63 1.36 4.50 -5.61
CA ALA A 63 0.94 3.44 -6.53
C ALA A 63 0.28 3.98 -7.81
N PHE A 64 -0.55 5.02 -7.71
CA PHE A 64 -1.36 5.50 -8.83
C PHE A 64 -0.88 6.79 -9.50
N SER A 65 0.02 7.55 -8.86
CA SER A 65 0.52 8.81 -9.44
C SER A 65 2.02 8.80 -9.74
N GLU A 66 2.81 8.01 -9.00
CA GLU A 66 4.27 7.98 -9.12
C GLU A 66 4.76 6.73 -9.87
N ASN A 67 5.02 5.64 -9.14
CA ASN A 67 5.85 4.52 -9.61
C ASN A 67 5.15 3.16 -9.64
N GLY A 68 3.87 3.08 -9.26
CA GLY A 68 3.10 1.85 -9.38
C GLY A 68 2.70 1.50 -10.80
N PRO A 69 2.06 0.34 -10.99
CA PRO A 69 1.86 -0.28 -12.30
C PRO A 69 0.87 0.46 -13.21
N PHE A 70 0.03 1.32 -12.63
CA PHE A 70 -1.06 1.98 -13.33
C PHE A 70 -1.11 3.47 -13.03
N ARG A 71 -1.65 4.25 -13.98
CA ARG A 71 -2.07 5.63 -13.76
C ARG A 71 -3.57 5.78 -14.06
N PRO A 72 -4.34 6.49 -13.22
CA PRO A 72 -5.72 6.82 -13.52
C PRO A 72 -5.82 7.74 -14.76
N ASN A 73 -6.80 7.46 -15.62
CA ASN A 73 -7.17 8.29 -16.76
C ASN A 73 -8.70 8.28 -16.89
N GLY A 74 -9.36 9.16 -16.13
CA GLY A 74 -10.82 9.15 -15.99
C GLY A 74 -11.30 7.86 -15.34
N GLU A 75 -12.17 7.13 -16.05
CA GLU A 75 -12.71 5.84 -15.60
C GLU A 75 -11.80 4.64 -15.92
N PHE A 76 -10.69 4.87 -16.63
CA PHE A 76 -9.75 3.83 -17.05
C PHE A 76 -8.43 3.91 -16.29
N LEU A 77 -7.70 2.80 -16.29
CA LEU A 77 -6.30 2.75 -15.88
C LEU A 77 -5.43 2.59 -17.13
N ILE A 78 -4.31 3.30 -17.17
CA ILE A 78 -3.27 3.12 -18.19
C ILE A 78 -2.04 2.49 -17.55
N LYS A 79 -1.37 1.57 -18.27
CA LYS A 79 -0.15 0.95 -17.77
C LYS A 79 0.96 2.00 -17.65
N ASN A 80 1.69 1.98 -16.54
CA ASN A 80 2.87 2.82 -16.35
C ASN A 80 4.11 2.13 -16.96
N GLU A 81 4.62 2.67 -18.06
CA GLU A 81 5.81 2.12 -18.74
C GLU A 81 7.08 2.20 -17.91
N HIS A 82 7.11 3.02 -16.85
CA HIS A 82 8.25 3.15 -15.94
C HIS A 82 7.92 2.65 -14.53
N SER A 83 6.97 1.72 -14.40
CA SER A 83 6.64 1.17 -13.09
C SER A 83 7.83 0.43 -12.46
N TRP A 84 8.00 0.62 -11.16
CA TRP A 84 9.01 -0.07 -10.38
C TRP A 84 8.73 -1.56 -10.21
N ASN A 85 7.48 -2.02 -10.41
CA ASN A 85 7.19 -3.45 -10.36
C ASN A 85 7.80 -4.23 -11.54
N LYS A 86 8.42 -3.54 -12.51
CA LYS A 86 9.28 -4.21 -13.50
C LYS A 86 10.51 -4.87 -12.87
N GLU A 87 10.99 -4.33 -11.74
CA GLU A 87 12.24 -4.77 -11.10
C GLU A 87 12.08 -5.24 -9.65
N ALA A 88 10.89 -5.12 -9.07
CA ALA A 88 10.63 -5.49 -7.68
C ALA A 88 9.18 -5.94 -7.46
N ASN A 89 8.95 -6.62 -6.35
CA ASN A 89 7.63 -6.81 -5.78
C ASN A 89 7.30 -5.56 -4.94
N MET A 90 6.33 -4.77 -5.39
CA MET A 90 6.04 -3.45 -4.81
C MET A 90 4.90 -3.52 -3.80
N LEU A 91 5.16 -3.14 -2.55
CA LEU A 91 4.20 -3.07 -1.47
C LEU A 91 3.96 -1.62 -1.05
N TYR A 92 2.76 -1.12 -1.26
CA TYR A 92 2.31 0.21 -0.87
C TYR A 92 1.48 0.10 0.40
N LEU A 93 1.92 0.76 1.46
CA LEU A 93 1.26 0.70 2.77
C LEU A 93 0.67 2.07 3.13
N GLU A 94 -0.61 2.10 3.49
CA GLU A 94 -1.26 3.31 3.97
C GLU A 94 -1.05 3.47 5.48
N THR A 95 -0.26 4.45 5.87
CA THR A 95 0.12 4.69 7.26
C THR A 95 0.28 6.19 7.51
N PRO A 96 -0.04 6.69 8.71
CA PRO A 96 -0.60 5.98 9.87
C PRO A 96 -2.08 5.61 9.73
N ILE A 97 -2.66 5.03 10.78
CA ILE A 97 -4.10 4.79 10.92
C ILE A 97 -4.89 6.08 10.67
N GLY A 98 -5.91 6.00 9.81
CA GLY A 98 -6.70 7.14 9.35
C GLY A 98 -6.29 7.66 7.97
N VAL A 99 -5.14 7.22 7.43
CA VAL A 99 -4.74 7.54 6.05
C VAL A 99 -5.43 6.60 5.07
N GLY A 100 -6.10 7.17 4.07
CA GLY A 100 -6.76 6.42 3.01
C GLY A 100 -7.78 5.42 3.54
N PHE A 101 -7.58 4.13 3.24
CA PHE A 101 -8.42 3.04 3.69
C PHE A 101 -7.99 2.45 5.05
N SER A 102 -6.85 2.86 5.62
CA SER A 102 -6.40 2.41 6.95
C SER A 102 -7.27 2.98 8.07
N TYR A 103 -7.72 2.13 9.00
CA TYR A 103 -8.75 2.51 9.98
C TYR A 103 -8.55 1.88 11.36
N ALA A 104 -9.26 2.41 12.34
CA ALA A 104 -9.45 1.85 13.67
C ALA A 104 -10.93 1.82 14.08
N LYS A 105 -11.29 0.93 15.01
CA LYS A 105 -12.64 0.88 15.56
C LYS A 105 -12.74 1.78 16.80
N GLY A 106 -13.69 2.71 16.77
CA GLY A 106 -13.93 3.68 17.83
C GLY A 106 -13.12 4.97 17.64
N SER A 107 -13.78 6.12 17.78
CA SER A 107 -13.20 7.45 17.52
C SER A 107 -11.98 7.76 18.40
N SER A 108 -11.96 7.26 19.64
CA SER A 108 -10.82 7.42 20.57
C SER A 108 -9.56 6.63 20.18
N ALA A 109 -9.65 5.69 19.22
CA ALA A 109 -8.48 4.98 18.72
C ALA A 109 -7.63 5.81 17.75
N TYR A 110 -8.21 6.88 17.19
CA TYR A 110 -7.54 7.86 16.32
C TYR A 110 -6.91 9.01 17.12
N THR A 111 -7.27 9.20 18.39
CA THR A 111 -6.78 10.32 19.22
C THR A 111 -5.42 10.05 19.88
N THR A 112 -4.70 9.01 19.48
CA THR A 112 -3.29 8.83 19.85
C THR A 112 -2.44 9.80 19.05
N LYS A 113 -1.64 10.64 19.73
CA LYS A 113 -0.72 11.61 19.10
C LYS A 113 0.17 10.90 18.08
N VAL A 114 -0.12 11.06 16.80
CA VAL A 114 0.77 10.61 15.72
C VAL A 114 2.05 11.43 15.81
N ASN A 115 3.16 10.76 16.14
CA ASN A 115 4.50 11.34 16.13
C ASN A 115 5.50 10.35 15.47
N ASP A 116 6.73 10.80 15.31
CA ASP A 116 7.78 10.02 14.62
C ASP A 116 8.10 8.71 15.35
N GLU A 117 8.12 8.73 16.69
CA GLU A 117 8.40 7.55 17.52
C GLU A 117 7.30 6.47 17.39
N GLU A 118 6.03 6.87 17.46
CA GLU A 118 4.90 5.96 17.31
C GLU A 118 4.83 5.40 15.88
N THR A 119 5.14 6.24 14.87
CA THR A 119 5.21 5.82 13.47
C THR A 119 6.33 4.82 13.24
N GLY A 120 7.53 5.10 13.76
CA GLY A 120 8.67 4.20 13.68
C GLY A 120 8.42 2.86 14.36
N THR A 121 7.83 2.88 15.57
CA THR A 121 7.49 1.66 16.32
C THR A 121 6.49 0.78 15.56
N LYS A 122 5.44 1.38 15.00
CA LYS A 122 4.46 0.64 14.20
C LYS A 122 5.05 0.09 12.91
N MET A 123 5.96 0.83 12.28
CA MET A 123 6.66 0.34 11.08
C MET A 123 7.57 -0.84 11.41
N PHE A 124 8.25 -0.80 12.55
CA PHE A 124 9.03 -1.93 13.03
C PHE A 124 8.15 -3.17 13.30
N LEU A 125 6.97 -2.98 13.90
CA LEU A 125 6.01 -4.07 14.09
C LEU A 125 5.49 -4.62 12.76
N PHE A 126 5.24 -3.73 11.78
CA PHE A 126 4.78 -4.12 10.45
C PHE A 126 5.76 -5.08 9.75
N ARG A 127 7.07 -4.94 9.98
CA ARG A 127 8.08 -5.88 9.48
C ARG A 127 7.80 -7.34 9.84
N ASN A 128 7.14 -7.62 10.97
CA ASN A 128 6.81 -8.99 11.37
C ASN A 128 5.68 -9.62 10.53
N PHE A 129 5.07 -8.85 9.63
CA PHE A 129 4.01 -9.30 8.71
C PHE A 129 4.51 -9.43 7.26
N LEU A 130 5.79 -9.17 7.00
CA LEU A 130 6.48 -9.35 5.72
C LEU A 130 7.28 -10.66 5.74
#